data_AF-A0A7S3ZZQ4-F1
#
_entry.id   AF-A0A7S3ZZQ4-F1
#
_cell.length_a   1.000
_cell.length_b   1.000
_cell.length_c   1.000
_cell.angle_alpha   90.00
_cell.angle_beta   90.00
_cell.angle_gamma   90.00
#
_symmetry.space_group_name_H-M   'P 1'
#
loop_
_entity.id
_entity.type
_entity.pdbx_description
1 polymer ?
#
loop_
_entity_poly.entity_id
_entity_poly.type
_entity_poly.pdbx_seq_one_letter_code
_entity_poly.pdbx_strand_id
1 'polypeptide(L)'
;MAYGGRRHRRAPSPRRERRVDGMPCDSSYAIAAAGRVSATAWNAHESRTQVRGRVKDRLDKIDFMEKNKKWNVDNLSHTATDRTILSGKGSSKEDLVGGMMTGTKSNKDGPVGPQSEKAAVNAYADFVDKHEQVLEDYLATTELEDCKKKLHEHGGTLLHEHAQSYILLSCLEDEMNGFPDKMKLASRNSQVLSHVTDLAASLNRHPRDVVLPFFSRIEDPRYRSGFEEAVQDFIAKIQKRAIDKRKEMDAQEPVELSREERLGPGGLDPVEVFETLSESMQEAFEKKDTQMLQVALEAMEPEEAKKHMDACEASGLWVQNNSSEEATVVDDGLA
;
A
#
# COMPACT_ATOMS: atom_id res chain seq x y z
N MET A 1 28.20 18.15 6.01
CA MET A 1 29.59 17.65 5.93
C MET A 1 30.12 18.04 4.55
N ALA A 2 30.93 19.10 4.44
CA ALA A 2 32.41 19.06 4.40
C ALA A 2 32.95 18.16 3.27
N TYR A 3 33.93 18.49 2.42
CA TYR A 3 34.73 19.67 2.07
C TYR A 3 35.56 19.21 0.83
N GLY A 4 36.02 20.12 -0.04
CA GLY A 4 37.17 19.89 -0.92
C GLY A 4 36.90 20.13 -2.42
N GLY A 5 37.70 20.86 -3.18
CA GLY A 5 38.92 21.62 -2.89
C GLY A 5 39.42 22.19 -4.22
N ARG A 6 39.26 23.50 -4.43
CA ARG A 6 39.74 24.23 -5.63
C ARG A 6 41.27 24.31 -5.61
N ARG A 7 41.95 23.77 -6.63
CA ARG A 7 43.38 24.02 -6.86
C ARG A 7 43.56 25.17 -7.86
N HIS A 8 43.93 26.34 -7.33
CA HIS A 8 44.49 27.45 -8.10
C HIS A 8 45.86 27.07 -8.68
N ARG A 9 46.04 27.20 -10.01
CA ARG A 9 47.37 27.19 -10.64
C ARG A 9 47.98 28.60 -10.56
N ARG A 10 49.17 28.68 -9.95
CA ARG A 10 50.00 29.89 -9.82
C ARG A 10 50.66 30.25 -11.16
N ALA A 11 50.75 31.56 -11.44
CA ALA A 11 51.56 32.13 -12.50
C ALA A 11 53.06 32.14 -12.13
N PRO A 12 54.00 32.04 -13.09
CA PRO A 12 55.43 32.14 -12.82
C PRO A 12 55.92 33.61 -12.79
N SER A 13 56.73 33.92 -11.78
CA SER A 13 57.43 35.19 -11.55
C SER A 13 58.73 35.33 -12.37
N PRO A 14 59.23 36.56 -12.62
CA PRO A 14 60.28 36.83 -13.61
C PRO A 14 61.71 36.57 -13.09
N ARG A 15 62.59 36.19 -14.02
CA ARG A 15 64.00 35.84 -13.79
C ARG A 15 64.85 37.11 -13.63
N ARG A 16 65.63 37.16 -12.54
CA ARG A 16 66.63 38.19 -12.17
C ARG A 16 67.61 38.56 -13.30
N GLU A 17 67.72 39.84 -13.60
CA GLU A 17 68.87 40.46 -14.27
C GLU A 17 70.09 40.48 -13.32
N ARG A 18 71.26 40.10 -13.84
CA ARG A 18 72.54 40.33 -13.16
C ARG A 18 73.17 41.59 -13.73
N ARG A 19 73.39 42.57 -12.85
CA ARG A 19 74.37 43.64 -13.03
C ARG A 19 75.76 43.02 -13.22
N VAL A 20 76.53 43.58 -14.14
CA VAL A 20 77.99 43.57 -14.10
C VAL A 20 78.44 45.00 -14.36
N ASP A 21 78.94 45.64 -13.30
CA ASP A 21 79.64 46.93 -13.35
C ASP A 21 81.08 46.68 -13.82
N GLY A 22 81.64 47.57 -14.65
CA GLY A 22 83.08 47.57 -14.97
C GLY A 22 83.46 48.19 -16.33
N MET A 23 83.60 49.51 -16.38
CA MET A 23 84.43 50.27 -17.35
C MET A 23 85.93 50.10 -17.00
N PRO A 24 86.94 50.48 -17.84
CA PRO A 24 86.92 51.60 -18.79
C PRO A 24 87.71 51.47 -20.13
N CYS A 25 87.47 52.49 -20.98
CA CYS A 25 88.36 53.13 -21.95
C CYS A 25 89.02 52.28 -23.06
N ASP A 26 88.58 52.48 -24.30
CA ASP A 26 89.45 53.25 -25.20
C ASP A 26 88.70 53.85 -26.39
N SER A 27 89.19 55.04 -26.71
CA SER A 27 88.68 56.04 -27.64
C SER A 27 88.70 55.55 -29.09
N SER A 28 87.94 56.28 -29.92
CA SER A 28 88.01 56.34 -31.38
C SER A 28 87.53 55.11 -32.17
N TYR A 29 86.23 55.05 -32.48
CA TYR A 29 85.68 54.81 -33.84
C TYR A 29 84.14 54.67 -33.78
N ALA A 30 83.38 55.77 -33.72
CA ALA A 30 81.92 55.68 -33.77
C ALA A 30 81.23 56.92 -34.34
N ILE A 31 81.61 57.35 -35.55
CA ILE A 31 80.80 58.31 -36.33
C ILE A 31 80.84 57.90 -37.81
N ALA A 32 80.09 56.87 -38.21
CA ALA A 32 79.79 56.61 -39.63
C ALA A 32 78.67 55.58 -39.91
N ALA A 33 78.21 54.79 -38.93
CA ALA A 33 77.26 53.69 -39.18
C ALA A 33 75.80 53.96 -38.75
N ALA A 34 75.46 55.14 -38.25
CA ALA A 34 74.12 55.43 -37.71
C ALA A 34 73.07 55.82 -38.77
N GLY A 35 73.49 56.26 -39.97
CA GLY A 35 72.58 56.82 -40.98
C GLY A 35 71.94 55.81 -41.95
N ARG A 36 72.52 54.61 -42.12
CA ARG A 36 72.06 53.61 -43.10
C ARG A 36 71.28 52.43 -42.51
N VAL A 37 71.39 52.21 -41.20
CA VAL A 37 70.67 51.15 -40.47
C VAL A 37 69.24 51.58 -40.12
N SER A 38 68.97 52.88 -40.00
CA SER A 38 67.63 53.37 -39.66
C SER A 38 66.64 53.15 -40.79
N ALA A 39 67.00 53.43 -42.05
CA ALA A 39 66.10 53.32 -43.20
C ALA A 39 65.64 51.88 -43.49
N THR A 40 66.54 50.89 -43.39
CA THR A 40 66.19 49.46 -43.59
C THR A 40 65.35 48.91 -42.44
N ALA A 41 65.63 49.31 -41.20
CA ALA A 41 64.82 48.95 -40.03
C ALA A 41 63.43 49.62 -40.07
N TRP A 42 63.33 50.86 -40.56
CA TRP A 42 62.08 51.58 -40.76
C TRP A 42 61.22 50.92 -41.84
N ASN A 43 61.82 50.60 -43.00
CA ASN A 43 61.14 49.87 -44.08
C ASN A 43 60.67 48.47 -43.65
N ALA A 44 61.45 47.78 -42.82
CA ALA A 44 61.07 46.47 -42.27
C ALA A 44 59.95 46.58 -41.21
N HIS A 45 59.96 47.63 -40.39
CA HIS A 45 58.88 47.93 -39.43
C HIS A 45 57.58 48.29 -40.16
N GLU A 46 57.66 49.15 -41.19
CA GLU A 46 56.54 49.54 -42.03
C GLU A 46 55.95 48.35 -42.82
N SER A 47 56.82 47.45 -43.29
CA SER A 47 56.37 46.18 -43.88
C SER A 47 55.65 45.29 -42.86
N ARG A 48 56.11 45.22 -41.60
CA ARG A 48 55.45 44.45 -40.53
C ARG A 48 54.12 45.07 -40.11
N THR A 49 54.02 46.39 -40.01
CA THR A 49 52.75 47.07 -39.70
C THR A 49 51.74 46.88 -40.83
N GLN A 50 52.19 46.89 -42.09
CA GLN A 50 51.35 46.62 -43.25
C GLN A 50 50.87 45.15 -43.30
N VAL A 51 51.73 44.17 -42.98
CA VAL A 51 51.31 42.77 -42.84
C VAL A 51 50.33 42.61 -41.68
N ARG A 52 50.58 43.24 -40.54
CA ARG A 52 49.71 43.20 -39.36
C ARG A 52 48.33 43.83 -39.63
N GLY A 53 48.29 44.92 -40.40
CA GLY A 53 47.04 45.52 -40.90
C GLY A 53 46.24 44.55 -41.77
N ARG A 54 46.90 43.92 -42.75
CA ARG A 54 46.26 42.90 -43.61
C ARG A 54 45.76 41.68 -42.84
N VAL A 55 46.47 41.24 -41.80
CA VAL A 55 46.01 40.15 -40.93
C VAL A 55 44.79 40.59 -40.13
N LYS A 56 44.79 41.82 -39.60
CA LYS A 56 43.64 42.38 -38.89
C LYS A 56 42.40 42.47 -39.78
N ASP A 57 42.53 42.99 -41.00
CA ASP A 57 41.41 43.09 -41.94
C ASP A 57 40.86 41.71 -42.34
N ARG A 58 41.72 40.68 -42.41
CA ARG A 58 41.28 39.30 -42.66
C ARG A 58 40.57 38.69 -41.46
N LEU A 59 41.03 38.98 -40.25
CA LEU A 59 40.35 38.56 -39.01
C LEU A 59 38.98 39.23 -38.88
N ASP A 60 38.91 40.55 -39.10
CA ASP A 60 37.64 41.30 -39.04
C ASP A 60 36.62 40.79 -40.08
N LYS A 61 37.08 40.35 -41.26
CA LYS A 61 36.24 39.69 -42.26
C LYS A 61 35.76 38.31 -41.83
N ILE A 62 36.60 37.52 -41.17
CA ILE A 62 36.22 36.21 -40.64
C ILE A 62 35.18 36.39 -39.53
N ASP A 63 35.40 37.32 -38.60
CA ASP A 63 34.44 37.66 -37.54
C ASP A 63 33.09 38.13 -38.10
N PHE A 64 33.10 38.91 -39.19
CA PHE A 64 31.87 39.33 -39.87
C PHE A 64 31.13 38.14 -40.49
N MET A 65 31.86 37.21 -41.12
CA MET A 65 31.28 35.99 -41.69
C MET A 65 30.77 35.03 -40.61
N GLU A 66 31.41 34.96 -39.44
CA GLU A 66 30.95 34.17 -38.30
C GLU A 66 29.68 34.74 -37.67
N LYS A 67 29.61 36.06 -37.47
CA LYS A 67 28.42 36.74 -36.95
C LYS A 67 27.22 36.66 -37.90
N ASN A 68 27.48 36.67 -39.21
CA ASN A 68 26.45 36.58 -40.25
C ASN A 68 26.25 35.14 -40.77
N LYS A 69 26.86 34.14 -40.11
CA LYS A 69 26.70 32.74 -40.48
C LYS A 69 25.24 32.34 -40.29
N LYS A 70 24.66 31.69 -41.30
CA LYS A 70 23.30 31.17 -41.20
C LYS A 70 23.25 30.09 -40.10
N TRP A 71 22.29 30.22 -39.20
CA TRP A 71 22.07 29.23 -38.15
C TRP A 71 21.67 27.88 -38.74
N ASN A 72 22.37 26.83 -38.31
CA ASN A 72 22.06 25.42 -38.58
C ASN A 72 22.07 24.67 -37.24
N VAL A 73 21.57 23.42 -37.21
CA VAL A 73 21.45 22.61 -35.97
C VAL A 73 22.78 22.57 -35.19
N ASP A 74 23.91 22.53 -35.91
CA ASP A 74 25.25 22.47 -35.33
C ASP A 74 25.71 23.77 -34.66
N ASN A 75 25.22 24.94 -35.10
CA ASN A 75 25.57 26.23 -34.49
C ASN A 75 24.50 26.70 -33.50
N LEU A 76 23.28 26.17 -33.56
CA LEU A 76 22.11 26.67 -32.81
C LEU A 76 22.07 26.17 -31.36
N SER A 77 22.50 24.92 -31.14
CA SER A 77 22.56 24.30 -29.82
C SER A 77 23.55 23.15 -29.80
N HIS A 78 23.98 22.75 -28.61
CA HIS A 78 24.72 21.50 -28.40
C HIS A 78 23.97 20.64 -27.39
N THR A 79 24.11 19.33 -27.50
CA THR A 79 23.53 18.40 -26.53
C THR A 79 24.27 18.53 -25.20
N ALA A 80 23.63 19.16 -24.21
CA ALA A 80 24.20 19.33 -22.87
C ALA A 80 24.18 18.03 -22.05
N THR A 81 23.10 17.26 -22.17
CA THR A 81 22.93 15.94 -21.54
C THR A 81 22.06 15.07 -22.42
N ASP A 82 22.54 13.87 -22.76
CA ASP A 82 21.74 12.82 -23.39
C ASP A 82 21.64 11.63 -22.42
N ARG A 83 20.41 11.28 -22.05
CA ARG A 83 20.13 10.10 -21.22
C ARG A 83 18.90 9.41 -21.79
N THR A 84 19.14 8.25 -22.40
CA THR A 84 18.08 7.32 -22.78
C THR A 84 17.92 6.27 -21.69
N ILE A 85 16.74 6.22 -21.06
CA ILE A 85 16.36 5.14 -20.14
C ILE A 85 15.37 4.26 -20.89
N LEU A 86 15.82 3.06 -21.29
CA LEU A 86 14.93 2.01 -21.71
C LEU A 86 14.45 1.30 -20.44
N SER A 87 13.14 1.29 -20.18
CA SER A 87 12.58 0.43 -19.15
C SER A 87 12.94 -1.01 -19.52
N GLY A 88 13.90 -1.60 -18.80
CA GLY A 88 14.30 -2.99 -18.97
C GLY A 88 13.12 -3.93 -18.72
N LYS A 89 13.19 -5.13 -19.30
CA LYS A 89 12.21 -6.24 -19.27
C LYS A 89 11.16 -6.07 -18.15
N GLY A 90 10.03 -5.47 -18.51
CA GLY A 90 8.94 -5.21 -17.59
C GLY A 90 8.39 -6.52 -17.06
N SER A 91 8.12 -6.54 -15.75
CA SER A 91 7.32 -7.52 -14.98
C SER A 91 7.65 -8.99 -15.21
N SER A 92 8.07 -9.65 -14.14
CA SER A 92 8.13 -11.12 -14.05
C SER A 92 6.78 -11.72 -14.44
N LYS A 93 6.73 -12.98 -14.89
CA LYS A 93 5.44 -13.64 -15.20
C LYS A 93 4.55 -13.70 -13.94
N GLU A 94 5.20 -13.73 -12.79
CA GLU A 94 4.62 -13.66 -11.45
C GLU A 94 3.93 -12.31 -11.15
N ASP A 95 4.34 -11.20 -11.79
CA ASP A 95 3.71 -9.88 -11.62
C ASP A 95 2.56 -9.63 -12.63
N LEU A 96 2.42 -10.49 -13.65
CA LEU A 96 1.43 -10.35 -14.72
C LEU A 96 0.08 -10.97 -14.38
N VAL A 97 0.07 -12.01 -13.55
CA VAL A 97 -1.13 -12.68 -13.06
C VAL A 97 -1.24 -12.26 -11.60
N GLY A 98 -1.99 -11.21 -11.31
CA GLY A 98 -2.15 -10.72 -9.95
C GLY A 98 -2.52 -11.87 -9.02
N GLY A 99 -1.53 -12.31 -8.21
CA GLY A 99 -1.56 -13.15 -7.01
C GLY A 99 -2.40 -14.43 -6.97
N MET A 100 -3.16 -14.78 -8.00
CA MET A 100 -4.11 -15.89 -7.92
C MET A 100 -3.48 -17.18 -8.44
N MET A 101 -3.17 -18.05 -7.48
CA MET A 101 -2.69 -19.44 -7.57
C MET A 101 -1.17 -19.69 -7.59
N THR A 102 -0.78 -20.42 -6.55
CA THR A 102 0.48 -21.17 -6.31
C THR A 102 1.66 -20.36 -5.77
N GLY A 103 2.10 -20.78 -4.57
CA GLY A 103 3.14 -20.15 -3.76
C GLY A 103 4.35 -19.71 -4.57
N THR A 104 4.54 -18.41 -4.66
CA THR A 104 5.57 -17.79 -5.46
C THR A 104 6.88 -17.71 -4.68
N LYS A 105 7.94 -18.30 -5.25
CA LYS A 105 9.33 -17.93 -4.94
C LYS A 105 9.78 -16.90 -5.97
N SER A 106 9.87 -15.64 -5.57
CA SER A 106 10.66 -14.60 -6.25
C SER A 106 11.84 -14.19 -5.35
N ASN A 107 12.97 -13.92 -5.98
CA ASN A 107 14.32 -14.02 -5.42
C ASN A 107 14.88 -12.66 -4.95
N LYS A 108 15.70 -12.70 -3.89
CA LYS A 108 16.64 -11.69 -3.36
C LYS A 108 16.12 -10.29 -3.01
N ASP A 109 15.83 -10.18 -1.72
CA ASP A 109 16.08 -9.09 -0.77
C ASP A 109 14.80 -8.52 -0.16
N GLY A 110 14.24 -9.31 0.76
CA GLY A 110 13.07 -8.97 1.57
C GLY A 110 12.00 -10.05 1.51
N PRO A 111 11.35 -10.43 2.62
CA PRO A 111 10.21 -11.33 2.60
C PRO A 111 9.05 -10.60 1.92
N VAL A 112 8.70 -11.02 0.70
CA VAL A 112 7.50 -10.58 0.00
C VAL A 112 6.37 -11.52 0.37
N GLY A 113 5.49 -11.02 1.22
CA GLY A 113 4.42 -11.76 1.87
C GLY A 113 4.41 -11.48 3.36
N PRO A 114 3.24 -11.29 3.99
CA PRO A 114 3.17 -11.09 5.43
C PRO A 114 3.80 -12.30 6.12
N GLN A 115 4.89 -12.08 6.86
CA GLN A 115 5.64 -13.14 7.56
C GLN A 115 4.84 -13.83 8.68
N SER A 116 3.59 -13.42 8.88
CA SER A 116 2.66 -13.84 9.93
C SER A 116 1.24 -13.51 9.47
N GLU A 117 0.24 -14.33 9.80
CA GLU A 117 -1.19 -14.03 9.57
C GLU A 117 -1.59 -12.63 10.06
N LYS A 118 -0.98 -12.15 11.15
CA LYS A 118 -1.19 -10.78 11.66
C LYS A 118 -0.75 -9.70 10.68
N ALA A 119 0.35 -9.90 9.95
CA ALA A 119 0.80 -8.94 8.95
C ALA A 119 -0.11 -8.93 7.70
N ALA A 120 -0.80 -10.05 7.41
CA ALA A 120 -1.76 -10.13 6.30
C ALA A 120 -3.03 -9.36 6.62
N VAL A 121 -3.54 -9.55 7.84
CA VAL A 121 -4.71 -8.82 8.36
C VAL A 121 -4.43 -7.32 8.42
N ASN A 122 -3.25 -6.92 8.92
CA ASN A 122 -2.87 -5.51 8.96
C ASN A 122 -2.73 -4.91 7.55
N ALA A 123 -2.21 -5.66 6.57
CA ALA A 123 -2.09 -5.18 5.20
C ALA A 123 -3.46 -4.95 4.54
N TYR A 124 -4.46 -5.80 4.83
CA TYR A 124 -5.82 -5.61 4.37
C TYR A 124 -6.47 -4.37 5.02
N ALA A 125 -6.38 -4.24 6.34
CA ALA A 125 -6.93 -3.08 7.07
C ALA A 125 -6.31 -1.76 6.57
N ASP A 126 -4.97 -1.70 6.49
CA ASP A 126 -4.24 -0.55 5.98
C ASP A 126 -4.61 -0.19 4.52
N PHE A 127 -4.96 -1.20 3.71
CA PHE A 127 -5.37 -1.00 2.32
C PHE A 127 -6.77 -0.41 2.25
N VAL A 128 -7.72 -0.96 3.02
CA VAL A 128 -9.09 -0.48 3.09
C VAL A 128 -9.10 0.96 3.58
N ASP A 129 -8.43 1.29 4.68
CA ASP A 129 -8.41 2.64 5.25
C ASP A 129 -7.87 3.70 4.27
N LYS A 130 -6.90 3.33 3.42
CA LYS A 130 -6.30 4.25 2.42
C LYS A 130 -7.16 4.44 1.19
N HIS A 131 -8.01 3.47 0.86
CA HIS A 131 -8.66 3.38 -0.44
C HIS A 131 -10.19 3.25 -0.37
N GLU A 132 -10.77 3.31 0.83
CA GLU A 132 -12.20 3.21 1.10
C GLU A 132 -13.04 4.13 0.19
N GLN A 133 -12.66 5.41 0.11
CA GLN A 133 -13.38 6.38 -0.74
C GLN A 133 -13.45 5.95 -2.21
N VAL A 134 -12.35 5.40 -2.74
CA VAL A 134 -12.28 4.95 -4.14
C VAL A 134 -13.12 3.67 -4.34
N LEU A 135 -13.16 2.79 -3.33
CA LEU A 135 -13.93 1.56 -3.36
C LEU A 135 -15.44 1.85 -3.31
N GLU A 136 -15.89 2.69 -2.38
CA GLU A 136 -17.28 3.11 -2.25
C GLU A 136 -17.75 3.90 -3.47
N ASP A 137 -16.93 4.84 -3.96
CA ASP A 137 -17.24 5.59 -5.19
C ASP A 137 -17.38 4.64 -6.39
N TYR A 138 -16.58 3.58 -6.47
CA TYR A 138 -16.69 2.58 -7.53
C TYR A 138 -18.00 1.79 -7.41
N LEU A 139 -18.34 1.32 -6.21
CA LEU A 139 -19.57 0.57 -5.94
C LEU A 139 -20.83 1.35 -6.30
N ALA A 140 -20.86 2.66 -6.05
CA ALA A 140 -21.99 3.54 -6.35
C ALA A 140 -22.19 3.83 -7.86
N THR A 141 -21.33 3.32 -8.74
CA THR A 141 -21.35 3.64 -10.17
C THR A 141 -22.48 2.92 -10.91
N THR A 142 -23.37 3.67 -11.58
CA THR A 142 -24.51 3.12 -12.33
C THR A 142 -24.20 2.81 -13.78
N GLU A 143 -23.36 3.60 -14.46
CA GLU A 143 -23.09 3.42 -15.89
C GLU A 143 -21.82 2.58 -16.14
N LEU A 144 -21.86 1.72 -17.16
CA LEU A 144 -20.70 0.88 -17.52
C LEU A 144 -19.53 1.70 -18.07
N GLU A 145 -19.79 2.82 -18.77
CA GLU A 145 -18.73 3.71 -19.25
C GLU A 145 -18.04 4.45 -18.09
N ASP A 146 -18.77 4.81 -17.04
CA ASP A 146 -18.17 5.38 -15.83
C ASP A 146 -17.34 4.34 -15.08
N CYS A 147 -17.78 3.08 -15.04
CA CYS A 147 -16.98 1.98 -14.51
C CYS A 147 -15.65 1.85 -15.27
N LYS A 148 -15.68 1.91 -16.61
CA LYS A 148 -14.48 1.88 -17.45
C LYS A 148 -13.54 3.06 -17.17
N LYS A 149 -14.07 4.27 -17.01
CA LYS A 149 -13.28 5.46 -16.66
C LYS A 149 -12.61 5.30 -15.29
N LYS A 150 -13.37 4.89 -14.26
CA LYS A 150 -12.83 4.65 -12.91
C LYS A 150 -11.80 3.51 -12.88
N LEU A 151 -12.00 2.44 -13.66
CA LEU A 151 -10.99 1.38 -13.81
C LEU A 151 -9.71 1.87 -14.49
N HIS A 152 -9.82 2.84 -15.41
CA HIS A 152 -8.64 3.41 -16.04
C HIS A 152 -7.87 4.35 -15.07
N GLU A 153 -8.59 5.16 -14.28
CA GLU A 153 -8.01 6.10 -13.32
C GLU A 153 -7.45 5.41 -12.07
N HIS A 154 -8.19 4.45 -11.51
CA HIS A 154 -7.91 3.79 -10.24
C HIS A 154 -7.69 2.26 -10.37
N GLY A 155 -7.43 1.76 -11.58
CA GLY A 155 -7.26 0.32 -11.83
C GLY A 155 -6.11 -0.34 -11.08
N GLY A 156 -5.20 0.43 -10.50
CA GLY A 156 -4.19 -0.11 -9.60
C GLY A 156 -4.68 -0.54 -8.25
N THR A 157 -5.69 0.15 -7.75
CA THR A 157 -6.32 -0.12 -6.47
C THR A 157 -7.50 -1.07 -6.68
N LEU A 158 -8.36 -0.80 -7.66
CA LEU A 158 -9.58 -1.57 -7.90
C LEU A 158 -9.35 -3.01 -8.36
N LEU A 159 -8.27 -3.27 -9.11
CA LEU A 159 -7.93 -4.62 -9.59
C LEU A 159 -7.03 -5.38 -8.62
N HIS A 160 -6.84 -4.88 -7.40
CA HIS A 160 -6.09 -5.55 -6.35
C HIS A 160 -6.96 -6.60 -5.63
N GLU A 161 -6.37 -7.69 -5.14
CA GLU A 161 -7.10 -8.79 -4.48
C GLU A 161 -7.86 -8.33 -3.22
N HIS A 162 -7.26 -7.43 -2.44
CA HIS A 162 -7.90 -6.83 -1.26
C HIS A 162 -9.13 -5.99 -1.64
N ALA A 163 -9.12 -5.29 -2.78
CA ALA A 163 -10.27 -4.53 -3.26
C ALA A 163 -11.43 -5.45 -3.65
N GLN A 164 -11.14 -6.55 -4.35
CA GLN A 164 -12.16 -7.55 -4.69
C GLN A 164 -12.77 -8.19 -3.43
N SER A 165 -11.94 -8.47 -2.42
CA SER A 165 -12.41 -9.00 -1.14
C SER A 165 -13.31 -8.00 -0.42
N TYR A 166 -12.91 -6.73 -0.32
CA TYR A 166 -13.73 -5.67 0.27
C TYR A 166 -15.09 -5.54 -0.42
N ILE A 167 -15.10 -5.42 -1.75
CA ILE A 167 -16.33 -5.29 -2.54
C ILE A 167 -17.27 -6.48 -2.33
N LEU A 168 -16.74 -7.70 -2.24
CA LEU A 168 -17.52 -8.90 -1.97
C LEU A 168 -18.19 -8.86 -0.59
N LEU A 169 -17.47 -8.39 0.44
CA LEU A 169 -18.04 -8.21 1.78
C LEU A 169 -19.09 -7.11 1.77
N SER A 170 -18.85 -5.97 1.13
CA SER A 170 -19.85 -4.89 1.01
C SER A 170 -21.15 -5.36 0.33
N CYS A 171 -21.05 -6.23 -0.69
CA CYS A 171 -22.25 -6.82 -1.32
C CYS A 171 -23.07 -7.67 -0.33
N LEU A 172 -22.39 -8.43 0.56
CA LEU A 172 -23.04 -9.25 1.56
C LEU A 172 -23.68 -8.40 2.66
N GLU A 173 -22.98 -7.38 3.13
CA GLU A 173 -23.46 -6.43 4.13
C GLU A 173 -24.68 -5.67 3.62
N ASP A 174 -24.69 -5.20 2.38
CA ASP A 174 -25.84 -4.53 1.78
C ASP A 174 -27.10 -5.43 1.74
N GLU A 175 -26.94 -6.74 1.51
CA GLU A 175 -28.05 -7.71 1.57
C GLU A 175 -28.50 -8.00 3.01
N MET A 176 -27.56 -8.06 3.95
CA MET A 176 -27.87 -8.22 5.38
C MET A 176 -28.60 -6.98 5.94
N ASN A 177 -28.22 -5.78 5.49
CA ASN A 177 -28.83 -4.51 5.87
C ASN A 177 -30.18 -4.24 5.16
N GLY A 178 -30.58 -5.08 4.20
CA GLY A 178 -31.87 -4.96 3.53
C GLY A 178 -31.91 -3.92 2.41
N PHE A 179 -30.78 -3.65 1.75
CA PHE A 179 -30.69 -2.74 0.58
C PHE A 179 -30.49 -3.54 -0.73
N PRO A 180 -31.52 -4.23 -1.24
CA PRO A 180 -31.37 -5.16 -2.37
C PRO A 180 -30.97 -4.47 -3.68
N ASP A 181 -31.40 -3.22 -3.91
CA ASP A 181 -31.09 -2.51 -5.15
C ASP A 181 -29.63 -2.04 -5.17
N LYS A 182 -29.10 -1.60 -4.01
CA LYS A 182 -27.68 -1.27 -3.85
C LYS A 182 -26.82 -2.51 -4.02
N MET A 183 -27.22 -3.63 -3.42
CA MET A 183 -26.55 -4.93 -3.56
C MET A 183 -26.50 -5.40 -5.03
N LYS A 184 -27.58 -5.29 -5.80
CA LYS A 184 -27.59 -5.65 -7.23
C LYS A 184 -26.62 -4.80 -8.04
N LEU A 185 -26.56 -3.50 -7.75
CA LEU A 185 -25.64 -2.59 -8.42
C LEU A 185 -24.17 -2.91 -8.08
N ALA A 186 -23.88 -3.07 -6.79
CA ALA A 186 -22.56 -3.46 -6.28
C ALA A 186 -22.11 -4.80 -6.85
N SER A 187 -23.02 -5.78 -6.93
CA SER A 187 -22.79 -7.10 -7.52
C SER A 187 -22.40 -7.03 -8.99
N ARG A 188 -23.09 -6.21 -9.78
CA ARG A 188 -22.72 -5.97 -11.19
C ARG A 188 -21.31 -5.40 -11.31
N ASN A 189 -20.98 -4.40 -10.50
CA ASN A 189 -19.67 -3.75 -10.51
C ASN A 189 -18.57 -4.70 -10.03
N SER A 190 -18.84 -5.54 -9.02
CA SER A 190 -17.96 -6.63 -8.59
C SER A 190 -17.67 -7.59 -9.75
N GLN A 191 -18.70 -8.00 -10.49
CA GLN A 191 -18.57 -8.96 -11.57
C GLN A 191 -17.76 -8.41 -12.75
N VAL A 192 -17.80 -7.09 -12.99
CA VAL A 192 -16.90 -6.42 -13.96
C VAL A 192 -15.44 -6.65 -13.57
N LEU A 193 -15.08 -6.45 -12.30
CA LEU A 193 -13.70 -6.66 -11.82
C LEU A 193 -13.27 -8.12 -11.99
N SER A 194 -14.12 -9.07 -11.60
CA SER A 194 -13.83 -10.51 -11.72
C SER A 194 -13.60 -10.93 -13.18
N HIS A 195 -14.47 -10.52 -14.11
CA HIS A 195 -14.28 -10.87 -15.52
C HIS A 195 -13.04 -10.20 -16.14
N VAL A 196 -12.69 -8.97 -15.73
CA VAL A 196 -11.45 -8.33 -16.17
C VAL A 196 -10.24 -9.12 -15.70
N THR A 197 -10.20 -9.55 -14.43
CA THR A 197 -9.10 -10.37 -13.89
C THR A 197 -9.04 -11.76 -14.52
N ASP A 198 -10.18 -12.40 -14.78
CA ASP A 198 -10.25 -13.71 -15.44
C ASP A 198 -9.77 -13.63 -16.90
N LEU A 199 -10.18 -12.59 -17.62
CA LEU A 199 -9.72 -12.35 -18.98
C LEU A 199 -8.21 -12.10 -19.00
N ALA A 200 -7.69 -11.36 -18.01
CA ALA A 200 -6.26 -11.10 -17.86
C ALA A 200 -5.46 -12.37 -17.60
N ALA A 201 -5.93 -13.23 -16.71
CA ALA A 201 -5.35 -14.54 -16.45
C ALA A 201 -5.34 -15.40 -17.73
N SER A 202 -6.44 -15.44 -18.48
CA SER A 202 -6.53 -16.20 -19.73
C SER A 202 -5.55 -15.72 -20.81
N LEU A 203 -5.30 -14.41 -20.87
CA LEU A 203 -4.39 -13.78 -21.84
C LEU A 203 -2.93 -13.72 -21.35
N ASN A 204 -2.64 -14.14 -20.11
CA ASN A 204 -1.35 -13.96 -19.44
C ASN A 204 -0.85 -12.50 -19.53
N ARG A 205 -1.75 -11.54 -19.26
CA ARG A 205 -1.44 -10.10 -19.26
C ARG A 205 -1.87 -9.49 -17.93
N HIS A 206 -1.28 -8.36 -17.58
CA HIS A 206 -1.69 -7.63 -16.40
C HIS A 206 -3.14 -7.16 -16.53
N PRO A 207 -3.98 -7.24 -15.47
CA PRO A 207 -5.40 -6.88 -15.52
C PRO A 207 -5.71 -5.50 -16.09
N ARG A 208 -4.85 -4.51 -15.81
CA ARG A 208 -5.00 -3.13 -16.36
C ARG A 208 -4.96 -3.07 -17.89
N ASP A 209 -4.18 -3.92 -18.55
CA ASP A 209 -4.03 -3.91 -20.01
C ASP A 209 -5.26 -4.52 -20.71
N VAL A 210 -6.10 -5.20 -19.95
CA VAL A 210 -7.23 -6.00 -20.43
C VAL A 210 -8.57 -5.30 -20.20
N VAL A 211 -8.58 -4.20 -19.44
CA VAL A 211 -9.76 -3.35 -19.20
C VAL A 211 -10.40 -2.89 -20.51
N LEU A 212 -9.64 -2.24 -21.40
CA LEU A 212 -10.18 -1.73 -22.66
C LEU A 212 -10.70 -2.84 -23.60
N PRO A 213 -9.95 -3.94 -23.84
CA PRO A 213 -10.46 -5.09 -24.57
C PRO A 213 -11.74 -5.70 -23.98
N PHE A 214 -11.88 -5.74 -22.65
CA PHE A 214 -13.07 -6.25 -21.98
C PHE A 214 -14.30 -5.40 -22.32
N PHE A 215 -14.21 -4.07 -22.15
CA PHE A 215 -15.33 -3.18 -22.46
C PHE A 215 -15.67 -3.14 -23.96
N SER A 216 -14.68 -3.25 -24.85
CA SER A 216 -14.98 -3.41 -26.28
C SER A 216 -15.75 -4.70 -26.58
N ARG A 217 -15.50 -5.77 -25.82
CA ARG A 217 -16.20 -7.05 -26.00
C ARG A 217 -17.60 -7.06 -25.40
N ILE A 218 -17.85 -6.32 -24.31
CA ILE A 218 -19.17 -6.26 -23.66
C ILE A 218 -20.20 -5.45 -24.46
N GLU A 219 -19.74 -4.64 -25.43
CA GLU A 219 -20.61 -3.95 -26.39
C GLU A 219 -21.36 -4.92 -27.32
N ASP A 220 -20.83 -6.12 -27.55
CA ASP A 220 -21.49 -7.17 -28.32
C ASP A 220 -22.63 -7.80 -27.50
N PRO A 221 -23.90 -7.77 -27.98
CA PRO A 221 -25.06 -8.30 -27.27
C PRO A 221 -24.92 -9.75 -26.79
N ARG A 222 -24.18 -10.59 -27.52
CA ARG A 222 -23.98 -11.99 -27.13
C ARG A 222 -23.14 -12.12 -25.87
N TYR A 223 -22.07 -11.34 -25.77
CA TYR A 223 -21.22 -11.32 -24.57
C TYR A 223 -21.92 -10.63 -23.42
N ARG A 224 -22.68 -9.57 -23.72
CA ARG A 224 -23.49 -8.87 -22.72
C ARG A 224 -24.50 -9.78 -22.03
N SER A 225 -25.23 -10.60 -22.79
CA SER A 225 -26.19 -11.56 -22.23
C SER A 225 -25.51 -12.55 -21.27
N GLY A 226 -24.35 -13.10 -21.62
CA GLY A 226 -23.62 -14.02 -20.74
C GLY A 226 -23.07 -13.34 -19.50
N PHE A 227 -22.67 -12.07 -19.61
CA PHE A 227 -22.28 -11.25 -18.46
C PHE A 227 -23.47 -10.99 -17.52
N GLU A 228 -24.63 -10.63 -18.06
CA GLU A 228 -25.84 -10.38 -17.27
C GLU A 228 -26.31 -11.65 -16.54
N GLU A 229 -26.23 -12.82 -17.18
CA GLU A 229 -26.49 -14.12 -16.53
C GLU A 229 -25.52 -14.39 -15.37
N ALA A 230 -24.22 -14.17 -15.58
CA ALA A 230 -23.20 -14.32 -14.53
C ALA A 230 -23.45 -13.38 -13.34
N VAL A 231 -23.93 -12.16 -13.59
CA VAL A 231 -24.33 -11.21 -12.52
C VAL A 231 -25.52 -11.74 -11.73
N GLN A 232 -26.54 -12.31 -12.40
CA GLN A 232 -27.69 -12.90 -11.71
C GLN A 232 -27.30 -14.11 -10.86
N ASP A 233 -26.44 -14.98 -11.37
CA ASP A 233 -25.90 -16.11 -10.62
C ASP A 233 -25.12 -15.67 -9.38
N PHE A 234 -24.36 -14.58 -9.50
CA PHE A 234 -23.63 -14.00 -8.38
C PHE A 234 -24.58 -13.43 -7.32
N ILE A 235 -25.60 -12.66 -7.74
CA ILE A 235 -26.64 -12.14 -6.83
C ILE A 235 -27.30 -13.27 -6.05
N ALA A 236 -27.72 -14.35 -6.74
CA ALA A 236 -28.35 -15.49 -6.10
C ALA A 236 -27.43 -16.19 -5.07
N LYS A 237 -26.11 -16.21 -5.31
CA LYS A 237 -25.13 -16.74 -4.34
C LYS A 237 -24.99 -15.84 -3.12
N ILE A 238 -24.95 -14.51 -3.30
CA ILE A 238 -24.89 -13.56 -2.18
C ILE A 238 -26.13 -13.66 -1.32
N GLN A 239 -27.33 -13.75 -1.92
CA GLN A 239 -28.58 -13.92 -1.19
C GLN A 239 -28.60 -15.20 -0.35
N LYS A 240 -28.18 -16.32 -0.94
CA LYS A 240 -28.05 -17.59 -0.19
C LYS A 240 -27.07 -17.45 0.98
N ARG A 241 -25.90 -16.88 0.72
CA ARG A 241 -24.87 -16.66 1.74
C ARG A 241 -25.34 -15.73 2.86
N ALA A 242 -26.13 -14.70 2.55
CA ALA A 242 -26.71 -13.80 3.54
C ALA A 242 -27.70 -14.52 4.45
N ILE A 243 -28.53 -15.40 3.90
CA ILE A 243 -29.46 -16.24 4.68
C ILE A 243 -28.69 -17.19 5.59
N ASP A 244 -27.67 -17.87 5.05
CA ASP A 244 -26.86 -18.81 5.83
C ASP A 244 -26.10 -18.08 6.95
N LYS A 245 -25.54 -16.90 6.66
CA LYS A 245 -24.85 -16.08 7.66
C LYS A 245 -25.79 -15.60 8.77
N ARG A 246 -27.01 -15.19 8.44
CA ARG A 246 -28.03 -14.85 9.45
C ARG A 246 -28.34 -16.05 10.35
N LYS A 247 -28.54 -17.24 9.78
CA LYS A 247 -28.77 -18.47 10.56
C LYS A 247 -27.59 -18.84 11.46
N GLU A 248 -26.36 -18.70 10.96
CA GLU A 248 -25.16 -18.94 11.76
C GLU A 248 -25.07 -17.97 12.94
N MET A 249 -25.41 -16.70 12.73
CA MET A 249 -25.45 -15.68 13.80
C MET A 249 -26.54 -15.99 14.82
N ASP A 250 -27.75 -16.33 14.38
CA ASP A 250 -28.86 -16.71 15.26
C ASP A 250 -28.56 -18.01 16.05
N ALA A 251 -27.75 -18.91 15.49
CA ALA A 251 -27.30 -20.13 16.17
C ALA A 251 -26.08 -19.93 17.09
N GLN A 252 -25.34 -18.84 16.93
CA GLN A 252 -24.16 -18.47 17.74
C GLN A 252 -24.45 -17.41 18.79
N GLU A 253 -25.55 -16.65 18.67
CA GLU A 253 -26.14 -16.08 19.86
C GLU A 253 -26.29 -17.24 20.86
N PRO A 254 -25.71 -17.13 22.08
CA PRO A 254 -26.08 -18.06 23.12
C PRO A 254 -27.57 -17.80 23.30
N VAL A 255 -28.39 -18.64 22.65
CA VAL A 255 -29.74 -18.93 23.09
C VAL A 255 -29.55 -19.07 24.58
N GLU A 256 -30.08 -18.12 25.35
CA GLU A 256 -30.15 -18.25 26.80
C GLU A 256 -30.62 -19.69 26.99
N LEU A 257 -29.71 -20.57 27.46
CA LEU A 257 -29.98 -22.01 27.62
C LEU A 257 -31.42 -22.08 28.08
N SER A 258 -32.30 -22.69 27.27
CA SER A 258 -33.73 -22.51 27.50
C SER A 258 -33.98 -22.84 28.97
N ARG A 259 -34.91 -22.17 29.65
CA ARG A 259 -35.15 -22.37 31.09
C ARG A 259 -35.13 -23.85 31.49
N GLU A 260 -35.56 -24.72 30.57
CA GLU A 260 -35.50 -26.20 30.58
C GLU A 260 -34.10 -26.85 30.68
N GLU A 261 -33.07 -26.29 30.04
CA GLU A 261 -31.68 -26.75 30.11
C GLU A 261 -30.91 -26.18 31.31
N ARG A 262 -31.46 -25.13 31.97
CA ARG A 262 -30.88 -24.49 33.17
C ARG A 262 -31.41 -25.02 34.49
N LEU A 263 -32.44 -25.86 34.50
CA LEU A 263 -32.98 -26.36 35.76
C LEU A 263 -31.97 -27.28 36.45
N GLY A 264 -31.78 -27.04 37.75
CA GLY A 264 -31.00 -27.90 38.62
C GLY A 264 -31.63 -29.28 38.82
N PRO A 265 -30.96 -30.17 39.57
CA PRO A 265 -31.39 -31.56 39.78
C PRO A 265 -32.79 -31.73 40.38
N GLY A 266 -33.33 -30.70 41.03
CA GLY A 266 -34.68 -30.63 41.58
C GLY A 266 -35.70 -29.87 40.72
N GLY A 267 -35.35 -29.48 39.49
CA GLY A 267 -36.28 -28.79 38.59
C GLY A 267 -36.55 -27.33 38.99
N LEU A 268 -35.58 -26.65 39.59
CA LEU A 268 -35.62 -25.21 39.90
C LEU A 268 -34.46 -24.49 39.19
N ASP A 269 -34.70 -23.27 38.69
CA ASP A 269 -33.66 -22.45 38.06
C ASP A 269 -32.78 -21.80 39.15
N PRO A 270 -31.45 -21.99 39.11
CA PRO A 270 -30.52 -21.37 40.05
C PRO A 270 -30.63 -19.84 40.13
N VAL A 271 -31.01 -19.15 39.06
CA VAL A 271 -31.13 -17.68 39.05
C VAL A 271 -32.41 -17.21 39.74
N GLU A 272 -33.54 -17.89 39.53
CA GLU A 272 -34.79 -17.59 40.24
C GLU A 272 -34.65 -17.86 41.75
N VAL A 273 -33.94 -18.94 42.11
CA VAL A 273 -33.64 -19.22 43.52
C VAL A 273 -32.71 -18.16 44.10
N PHE A 274 -31.65 -17.78 43.40
CA PHE A 274 -30.72 -16.74 43.87
C PHE A 274 -31.41 -15.39 44.14
N GLU A 275 -32.29 -14.94 43.25
CA GLU A 275 -33.03 -13.68 43.42
C GLU A 275 -34.06 -13.71 44.57
N THR A 276 -34.53 -14.89 44.96
CA THR A 276 -35.48 -15.06 46.08
C THR A 276 -34.81 -15.25 47.44
N LEU A 277 -33.48 -15.40 47.48
CA LEU A 277 -32.70 -15.43 48.72
C LEU A 277 -32.61 -14.05 49.37
N SER A 278 -32.30 -14.00 50.67
CA SER A 278 -32.02 -12.76 51.38
C SER A 278 -30.72 -12.10 50.87
N GLU A 279 -30.64 -10.76 50.92
CA GLU A 279 -29.44 -10.01 50.48
C GLU A 279 -28.15 -10.51 51.17
N SER A 280 -28.23 -10.85 52.46
CA SER A 280 -27.10 -11.41 53.21
C SER A 280 -26.61 -12.78 52.68
N MET A 281 -27.52 -13.60 52.15
CA MET A 281 -27.17 -14.88 51.54
C MET A 281 -26.66 -14.70 50.11
N GLN A 282 -27.26 -13.80 49.33
CA GLN A 282 -26.81 -13.46 47.98
C GLN A 282 -25.35 -13.00 48.01
N GLU A 283 -25.00 -12.09 48.93
CA GLU A 283 -23.61 -11.63 49.11
C GLU A 283 -22.65 -12.77 49.49
N ALA A 284 -23.09 -13.74 50.29
CA ALA A 284 -22.27 -14.89 50.67
C ALA A 284 -21.97 -15.79 49.45
N PHE A 285 -22.95 -15.99 48.56
CA PHE A 285 -22.78 -16.73 47.31
C PHE A 285 -21.93 -15.98 46.29
N GLU A 286 -22.08 -14.66 46.16
CA GLU A 286 -21.24 -13.82 45.29
C GLU A 286 -19.76 -13.86 45.71
N LYS A 287 -19.50 -13.80 47.03
CA LYS A 287 -18.16 -13.86 47.61
C LYS A 287 -17.63 -15.29 47.73
N LYS A 288 -18.45 -16.31 47.45
CA LYS A 288 -18.17 -17.74 47.66
C LYS A 288 -17.69 -18.04 49.09
N ASP A 289 -18.26 -17.35 50.07
CA ASP A 289 -17.86 -17.43 51.47
C ASP A 289 -18.85 -18.27 52.28
N THR A 290 -18.42 -19.48 52.65
CA THR A 290 -19.23 -20.44 53.41
C THR A 290 -19.43 -20.02 54.88
N GLN A 291 -18.55 -19.17 55.42
CA GLN A 291 -18.67 -18.67 56.78
C GLN A 291 -19.72 -17.56 56.85
N MET A 292 -19.74 -16.65 55.87
CA MET A 292 -20.81 -15.66 55.75
C MET A 292 -22.17 -16.32 55.54
N LEU A 293 -22.23 -17.41 54.78
CA LEU A 293 -23.47 -18.16 54.57
C LEU A 293 -24.01 -18.75 55.88
N GLN A 294 -23.15 -19.32 56.72
CA GLN A 294 -23.56 -19.84 58.04
C GLN A 294 -24.06 -18.72 58.96
N VAL A 295 -23.38 -17.57 58.99
CA VAL A 295 -23.83 -16.40 59.77
C VAL A 295 -25.20 -15.90 59.29
N ALA A 296 -25.44 -15.90 57.98
CA ALA A 296 -26.72 -15.52 57.41
C ALA A 296 -27.85 -16.52 57.76
N LEU A 297 -27.54 -17.82 57.80
CA LEU A 297 -28.48 -18.89 58.19
C LEU A 297 -28.78 -18.89 59.69
N GLU A 298 -27.82 -18.52 60.54
CA GLU A 298 -28.02 -18.40 61.99
C GLU A 298 -28.84 -17.16 62.37
N ALA A 299 -28.82 -16.12 61.54
CA ALA A 299 -29.57 -14.89 61.76
C ALA A 299 -31.08 -15.02 61.47
N MET A 300 -31.52 -16.09 60.80
CA MET A 300 -32.91 -16.29 60.40
C MET A 300 -33.58 -17.45 61.17
N GLU A 301 -34.91 -17.61 61.01
CA GLU A 301 -35.65 -18.69 61.66
C GLU A 301 -35.19 -20.06 61.13
N PRO A 302 -35.03 -21.09 61.99
CA PRO A 302 -34.53 -22.40 61.56
C PRO A 302 -35.42 -23.11 60.53
N GLU A 303 -36.73 -22.80 60.47
CA GLU A 303 -37.61 -23.34 59.42
C GLU A 303 -37.43 -22.65 58.06
N GLU A 304 -37.11 -21.35 58.04
CA GLU A 304 -36.86 -20.59 56.81
C GLU A 304 -35.48 -20.94 56.24
N ALA A 305 -34.46 -21.03 57.09
CA ALA A 305 -33.11 -21.45 56.72
C ALA A 305 -33.12 -22.80 55.99
N LYS A 306 -33.89 -23.77 56.49
CA LYS A 306 -34.02 -25.09 55.89
C LYS A 306 -34.68 -25.04 54.51
N LYS A 307 -35.76 -24.27 54.36
CA LYS A 307 -36.44 -24.09 53.06
C LYS A 307 -35.53 -23.48 52.01
N HIS A 308 -34.75 -22.46 52.38
CA HIS A 308 -33.81 -21.83 51.46
C HIS A 308 -32.64 -22.74 51.08
N MET A 309 -32.14 -23.59 52.01
CA MET A 309 -31.12 -24.60 51.68
C MET A 309 -31.63 -25.72 50.81
N ASP A 310 -32.83 -26.24 51.08
CA ASP A 310 -33.45 -27.26 50.22
C ASP A 310 -33.68 -26.72 48.79
N ALA A 311 -34.03 -25.43 48.65
CA ALA A 311 -34.17 -24.76 47.34
C ALA A 311 -32.82 -24.53 46.64
N CYS A 312 -31.76 -24.21 47.39
CA CYS A 312 -30.41 -24.05 46.85
C CYS A 312 -29.83 -25.39 46.35
N GLU A 313 -30.15 -26.49 47.02
CA GLU A 313 -29.74 -27.84 46.60
C GLU A 313 -30.55 -28.32 45.39
N ALA A 314 -31.87 -28.08 45.39
CA ALA A 314 -32.76 -28.43 44.29
C ALA A 314 -32.46 -27.65 43.00
N SER A 315 -31.99 -26.41 43.11
CA SER A 315 -31.53 -25.62 41.96
C SER A 315 -30.08 -25.88 41.57
N GLY A 316 -29.33 -26.65 42.36
CA GLY A 316 -27.91 -26.91 42.13
C GLY A 316 -26.99 -25.72 42.46
N LEU A 317 -27.51 -24.68 43.12
CA LEU A 317 -26.76 -23.51 43.59
C LEU A 317 -25.82 -23.87 44.76
N TRP A 318 -26.16 -24.89 45.54
CA TRP A 318 -25.36 -25.40 46.65
C TRP A 318 -25.24 -26.93 46.60
N VAL A 319 -24.02 -27.44 46.79
CA VAL A 319 -23.75 -28.89 46.88
C VAL A 319 -23.13 -29.15 48.25
N GLN A 320 -23.80 -29.97 49.07
CA GLN A 320 -23.26 -30.40 50.35
C GLN A 320 -22.00 -31.24 50.10
N ASN A 321 -20.85 -30.76 50.57
CA ASN A 321 -19.59 -31.47 50.45
C ASN A 321 -19.49 -32.58 51.52
N ASN A 322 -20.34 -33.61 51.42
CA ASN A 322 -20.40 -34.74 52.35
C ASN A 322 -19.69 -36.01 51.83
N SER A 323 -18.71 -35.87 50.94
CA SER A 323 -17.80 -36.96 50.57
C SER A 323 -16.50 -36.44 49.94
N SER A 324 -15.39 -36.63 50.65
CA SER A 324 -14.12 -36.90 49.96
C SER A 324 -14.31 -38.09 49.01
N GLU A 325 -13.88 -37.93 47.74
CA GLU A 325 -13.93 -38.89 46.61
C GLU A 325 -15.23 -38.89 45.78
N GLU A 326 -15.18 -38.28 44.58
CA GLU A 326 -15.25 -38.98 43.29
C GLU A 326 -15.01 -37.96 42.15
N ALA A 327 -13.77 -37.85 41.70
CA ALA A 327 -13.47 -37.26 40.39
C ALA A 327 -13.81 -38.31 39.33
N THR A 328 -15.04 -38.31 38.83
CA THR A 328 -15.38 -39.01 37.60
C THR A 328 -14.74 -38.26 36.45
N VAL A 329 -13.53 -38.69 36.12
CA VAL A 329 -12.94 -38.51 34.79
C VAL A 329 -13.92 -39.16 33.81
N VAL A 330 -14.64 -38.34 33.05
CA VAL A 330 -15.37 -38.83 31.88
C VAL A 330 -14.32 -39.18 30.84
N ASP A 331 -14.09 -40.48 30.70
CA ASP A 331 -13.34 -41.15 29.64
C ASP A 331 -14.06 -40.90 28.30
N ASP A 332 -13.45 -40.09 27.43
CA ASP A 332 -13.83 -39.94 26.02
C ASP A 332 -13.47 -41.25 25.27
N GLY A 333 -14.33 -42.25 25.42
CA GLY A 333 -14.29 -43.50 24.67
C GLY A 333 -14.97 -43.37 23.31
N LEU A 334 -14.23 -42.93 22.30
CA LEU A 334 -14.56 -43.12 20.88
C LEU A 334 -14.01 -44.48 20.42
N ALA A 335 -14.92 -45.44 20.25
CA ALA A 335 -14.74 -46.61 19.39
C ALA A 335 -15.34 -46.35 18.01
#